data_AF-A0A6P5NKB5-F1
#
_entry.id   AF-A0A6P5NKB5-F1
#
_cell.length_a   1.000
_cell.length_b   1.000
_cell.length_c   1.000
_cell.angle_alpha   90.00
_cell.angle_beta   90.00
_cell.angle_gamma   90.00
#
_symmetry.space_group_name_H-M   'P 1'
#
loop_
_entity.id
_entity.type
_entity.pdbx_description
1 polymer ?
#
loop_
_entity_poly.entity_id
_entity_poly.type
_entity_poly.pdbx_seq_one_letter_code
_entity_poly.pdbx_strand_id
1 'polypeptide(L)'
;MEQKKAYDRVMRVVNGSEEGFFFRYGHGGCSKIFIYNLMSAKVRSRGKIVLTVASSGIAPLLLINGRIAHSRFKILITVDEYSTYNIRQGSLLAKLLIKIDLIIWDEAPMLSRYCYEALDICLRDIITHASIANCERPFRGNVVVLGGDFRQILPIITRGSRQDIVHATINSSYLWEFAEVM
;
A
#
# COMPACT_ATOMS: atom_id res chain seq x y z
N MET A 1 16.33 -14.01 11.54
CA MET A 1 16.78 -14.34 10.17
C MET A 1 15.73 -13.95 9.11
N GLU A 2 14.46 -14.25 9.34
CA GLU A 2 13.34 -13.97 8.43
C GLU A 2 13.10 -12.47 8.15
N GLN A 3 13.15 -11.64 9.19
CA GLN A 3 13.02 -10.18 9.07
C GLN A 3 14.08 -9.54 8.15
N LYS A 4 15.32 -10.01 8.27
CA LYS A 4 16.45 -9.54 7.44
C LYS A 4 16.25 -9.95 5.99
N LYS A 5 15.75 -11.16 5.72
CA LYS A 5 15.44 -11.62 4.36
C LYS A 5 14.38 -10.72 3.68
N ALA A 6 13.31 -10.38 4.40
CA ALA A 6 12.29 -9.47 3.89
C ALA A 6 12.84 -8.06 3.62
N TYR A 7 13.64 -7.52 4.54
CA TYR A 7 14.34 -6.26 4.35
C TYR A 7 15.25 -6.29 3.11
N ASP A 8 16.13 -7.29 3.01
CA ASP A 8 17.10 -7.42 1.91
C ASP A 8 16.39 -7.64 0.57
N ARG A 9 15.23 -8.30 0.55
CA ARG A 9 14.41 -8.48 -0.66
C ARG A 9 13.82 -7.16 -1.14
N VAL A 10 13.09 -6.46 -0.27
CA VAL A 10 12.46 -5.16 -0.62
C VAL A 10 13.53 -4.13 -1.00
N MET A 11 14.62 -4.05 -0.24
CA MET A 11 15.70 -3.12 -0.54
C MET A 11 16.38 -3.41 -1.88
N ARG A 12 16.53 -4.68 -2.27
CA ARG A 12 17.08 -5.02 -3.60
C ARG A 12 16.19 -4.46 -4.71
N VAL A 13 14.88 -4.69 -4.60
CA VAL A 13 13.89 -4.25 -5.59
C VAL A 13 13.83 -2.72 -5.70
N VAL A 14 13.75 -2.03 -4.55
CA VAL A 14 13.79 -0.55 -4.51
C VAL A 14 15.08 0.04 -5.08
N ASN A 15 16.20 -0.68 -5.00
CA ASN A 15 17.50 -0.22 -5.52
C ASN A 15 17.73 -0.58 -6.98
N GLY A 16 17.20 -1.71 -7.44
CA GLY A 16 17.21 -2.11 -8.84
C GLY A 16 16.29 -1.24 -9.70
N SER A 17 15.50 -0.34 -9.09
CA SER A 17 14.38 0.34 -9.74
C SER A 17 13.42 -0.66 -10.38
N GLU A 18 13.30 -1.82 -9.72
CA GLU A 18 12.39 -2.89 -10.09
C GLU A 18 11.05 -2.67 -9.38
N GLU A 19 10.01 -3.26 -9.95
CA GLU A 19 8.68 -3.30 -9.35
C GLU A 19 8.56 -4.39 -8.30
N GLY A 20 7.65 -4.21 -7.35
CA GLY A 20 7.33 -5.27 -6.42
C GLY A 20 6.15 -4.94 -5.52
N PHE A 21 5.21 -5.87 -5.45
CA PHE A 21 4.12 -5.85 -4.49
C PHE A 21 4.37 -6.92 -3.44
N PHE A 22 4.55 -6.51 -2.19
CA PHE A 22 4.88 -7.40 -1.08
C PHE A 22 3.79 -7.35 -0.03
N PHE A 23 3.40 -8.52 0.49
CA PHE A 23 2.58 -8.60 1.68
C PHE A 23 3.36 -9.24 2.82
N ARG A 24 3.64 -8.46 3.87
CA ARG A 24 4.31 -8.97 5.06
C ARG A 24 3.27 -9.42 6.08
N TYR A 25 3.19 -10.74 6.27
CA TYR A 25 2.35 -11.30 7.31
C TYR A 25 3.07 -11.24 8.66
N GLY A 26 2.34 -10.92 9.72
CA GLY A 26 2.86 -11.10 11.06
C GLY A 26 1.87 -10.65 12.12
N HIS A 27 1.88 -11.33 13.26
CA HIS A 27 1.04 -10.99 14.39
C HIS A 27 1.34 -9.57 14.90
N GLY A 28 0.35 -8.93 15.53
CA GLY A 28 0.50 -7.59 16.11
C GLY A 28 1.75 -7.51 17.01
N GLY A 29 2.65 -6.57 16.71
CA GLY A 29 3.91 -6.44 17.43
C GLY A 29 4.86 -5.39 16.83
N CYS A 30 5.72 -4.82 17.67
CA CYS A 30 6.63 -3.72 17.32
C CYS A 30 7.69 -4.09 16.26
N SER A 31 7.88 -5.37 15.98
CA SER A 31 8.95 -5.84 15.10
C SER A 31 8.69 -5.59 13.60
N LYS A 32 7.41 -5.59 13.17
CA LYS A 32 7.02 -5.17 11.81
C LYS A 32 7.28 -3.67 11.60
N ILE A 33 6.86 -2.86 12.57
CA ILE A 33 7.04 -1.41 12.59
C ILE A 33 8.52 -1.05 12.53
N PHE A 34 9.37 -1.74 13.30
CA PHE A 34 10.82 -1.52 13.25
C PHE A 34 11.37 -1.69 11.83
N ILE A 35 10.98 -2.76 11.13
CA ILE A 35 11.41 -3.01 9.76
C ILE A 35 10.89 -1.92 8.82
N TYR A 36 9.61 -1.55 8.91
CA TYR A 36 9.04 -0.48 8.09
C TYR A 36 9.78 0.85 8.26
N ASN A 37 10.09 1.21 9.50
CA ASN A 37 10.86 2.40 9.82
C ASN A 37 12.30 2.31 9.32
N LEU A 38 12.94 1.14 9.43
CA LEU A 38 14.29 0.90 8.91
C LEU A 38 14.34 1.01 7.37
N MET A 39 13.37 0.41 6.67
CA MET A 39 13.22 0.52 5.22
C MET A 39 13.02 1.98 4.81
N SER A 40 12.08 2.66 5.47
CA SER A 40 11.75 4.06 5.20
C SER A 40 12.95 4.99 5.41
N ALA A 41 13.65 4.85 6.54
CA ALA A 41 14.84 5.63 6.84
C ALA A 41 15.96 5.38 5.81
N LYS A 42 16.19 4.11 5.43
CA LYS A 42 17.23 3.76 4.45
C LYS A 42 16.95 4.36 3.09
N VAL A 43 15.73 4.25 2.59
CA VAL A 43 15.35 4.78 1.27
C VAL A 43 15.41 6.31 1.29
N ARG A 44 14.88 6.96 2.34
CA ARG A 44 14.95 8.43 2.49
C ARG A 44 16.38 8.95 2.61
N SER A 45 17.29 8.20 3.24
CA SER A 45 18.72 8.59 3.32
C SER A 45 19.40 8.71 1.96
N ARG A 46 18.78 8.16 0.91
CA ARG A 46 19.25 8.23 -0.49
C ARG A 46 18.52 9.30 -1.32
N GLY A 47 17.76 10.17 -0.68
CA GLY A 47 16.99 11.23 -1.36
C GLY A 47 15.71 10.74 -2.06
N LYS A 48 15.35 9.46 -1.91
CA LYS A 48 14.13 8.85 -2.46
C LYS A 48 12.90 9.17 -1.59
N ILE A 49 11.72 9.13 -2.20
CA ILE A 49 10.46 9.47 -1.53
C ILE A 49 9.75 8.21 -1.05
N VAL A 50 9.52 8.12 0.26
CA VAL A 50 8.76 7.04 0.89
C VAL A 50 7.45 7.57 1.43
N LEU A 51 6.35 6.91 1.05
CA LEU A 51 5.03 7.15 1.61
C LEU A 51 4.68 6.06 2.63
N THR A 52 4.60 6.46 3.89
CA THR A 52 4.21 5.59 5.01
C THR A 52 2.78 5.89 5.43
N VAL A 53 1.91 4.89 5.37
CA VAL A 53 0.50 5.01 5.74
C VAL A 53 0.06 3.84 6.61
N ALA A 54 -1.00 4.04 7.38
CA ALA A 54 -1.71 2.93 8.00
C ALA A 54 -3.22 3.10 7.84
N SER A 55 -3.95 1.99 7.83
CA SER A 55 -5.39 1.97 7.54
C SER A 55 -6.23 2.72 8.56
N SER A 56 -5.99 2.52 9.86
CA SER A 56 -6.71 3.19 10.94
C SER A 56 -5.96 3.12 12.27
N GLY A 57 -6.51 3.76 13.32
CA GLY A 57 -5.99 3.69 14.68
C GLY A 57 -4.74 4.53 14.93
N ILE A 58 -3.97 4.15 15.95
CA ILE A 58 -2.71 4.82 16.36
C ILE A 58 -1.49 4.34 15.55
N ALA A 59 -1.65 3.33 14.68
CA ALA A 59 -0.58 2.74 13.88
C ALA A 59 0.25 3.76 13.07
N PRO A 60 -0.32 4.82 12.45
CA PRO A 60 0.47 5.81 11.75
C PRO A 60 1.47 6.56 12.64
N LEU A 61 1.18 6.71 13.94
CA LEU A 61 2.08 7.40 14.89
C LEU A 61 3.37 6.61 15.13
N LEU A 62 3.33 5.30 14.91
CA LEU A 62 4.46 4.40 15.08
C LEU A 62 5.35 4.34 13.82
N LEU A 63 4.84 4.84 12.69
CA LEU A 63 5.57 4.92 11.42
C LEU A 63 6.24 6.30 11.27
N ILE A 64 7.49 6.33 10.82
CA ILE A 64 8.20 7.60 10.58
C ILE A 64 7.49 8.37 9.47
N ASN A 65 6.93 9.54 9.80
CA ASN A 65 6.07 10.35 8.93
C ASN A 65 4.79 9.63 8.49
N GLY A 66 4.30 8.68 9.30
CA GLY A 66 3.07 7.96 9.05
C GLY A 66 1.85 8.89 9.01
N ARG A 67 0.90 8.58 8.13
CA ARG A 67 -0.41 9.22 8.08
C ARG A 67 -1.50 8.18 7.95
N ILE A 68 -2.71 8.51 8.39
CA ILE A 68 -3.88 7.65 8.15
C ILE A 68 -4.14 7.63 6.65
N ALA A 69 -4.24 6.44 6.05
CA ALA A 69 -4.47 6.26 4.63
C ALA A 69 -5.65 7.09 4.11
N HIS A 70 -6.74 7.11 4.87
CA HIS A 70 -7.94 7.90 4.57
C HIS A 70 -7.64 9.39 4.37
N SER A 71 -6.91 10.00 5.31
CA SER A 71 -6.49 11.41 5.21
C SER A 71 -5.47 11.67 4.10
N ARG A 72 -4.63 10.67 3.80
CA ARG A 72 -3.47 10.82 2.92
C ARG A 72 -3.83 10.69 1.44
N PHE A 73 -4.66 9.72 1.11
CA PHE A 73 -5.15 9.50 -0.25
C PHE A 73 -6.49 10.19 -0.52
N LYS A 74 -7.08 10.87 0.47
CA LYS A 74 -8.45 11.38 0.43
C LYS A 74 -9.43 10.26 0.06
N ILE A 75 -9.31 9.15 0.78
CA ILE A 75 -10.14 7.97 0.53
C ILE A 75 -11.60 8.36 0.71
N LEU A 76 -12.47 7.99 -0.24
CA LEU A 76 -13.90 8.19 -0.09
C LEU A 76 -14.39 7.29 1.05
N ILE A 77 -15.18 7.85 1.98
CA ILE A 77 -15.69 7.14 3.18
C ILE A 77 -16.55 5.92 2.78
N THR A 78 -17.12 5.94 1.58
CA THR A 78 -17.80 4.81 0.93
C THR A 78 -17.03 4.44 -0.33
N VAL A 79 -16.46 3.24 -0.37
CA VAL A 79 -15.74 2.71 -1.54
C VAL A 79 -16.51 1.49 -2.06
N ASP A 80 -16.99 1.57 -3.29
CA ASP A 80 -17.61 0.50 -4.07
C ASP A 80 -16.68 0.08 -5.24
N GLU A 81 -17.12 -0.88 -6.05
CA GLU A 81 -16.36 -1.41 -7.20
C GLU A 81 -16.04 -0.37 -8.29
N TYR A 82 -16.72 0.79 -8.28
CA TYR A 82 -16.51 1.89 -9.23
C TYR A 82 -15.80 3.09 -8.60
N SER A 83 -15.47 3.01 -7.31
CA SER A 83 -14.93 4.15 -6.58
C SER A 83 -13.49 4.42 -6.99
N THR A 84 -13.25 5.63 -7.49
CA THR A 84 -11.91 6.13 -7.81
C THR A 84 -11.52 7.24 -6.85
N TYR A 85 -10.23 7.38 -6.57
CA TYR A 85 -9.76 8.57 -5.85
C TYR A 85 -9.79 9.77 -6.78
N ASN A 86 -10.57 10.78 -6.40
CA ASN A 86 -10.77 11.98 -7.20
C ASN A 86 -9.58 12.96 -7.05
N ILE A 87 -8.39 12.50 -7.43
CA ILE A 87 -7.14 13.29 -7.39
C ILE A 87 -6.98 13.98 -8.73
N ARG A 88 -7.18 15.32 -8.74
CA ARG A 88 -6.99 16.13 -9.95
C ARG A 88 -5.57 15.98 -10.50
N GLN A 89 -5.45 15.70 -11.80
CA GLN A 89 -4.18 15.74 -12.52
C GLN A 89 -3.50 17.10 -12.30
N GLY A 90 -2.18 17.11 -12.13
CA GLY A 90 -1.40 18.32 -11.85
C GLY A 90 -1.47 18.85 -10.41
N SER A 91 -2.30 18.26 -9.53
CA SER A 91 -2.31 18.61 -8.11
C SER A 91 -0.99 18.28 -7.41
N LEU A 92 -0.71 18.91 -6.26
CA LEU A 92 0.48 18.59 -5.44
C LEU A 92 0.50 17.12 -5.02
N LEU A 93 -0.67 16.53 -4.76
CA LEU A 93 -0.79 15.12 -4.42
C LEU A 93 -0.45 14.23 -5.62
N ALA A 94 -0.95 14.54 -6.82
CA ALA A 94 -0.58 13.83 -8.04
C ALA A 94 0.93 13.91 -8.32
N LYS A 95 1.52 15.11 -8.21
CA LYS A 95 2.97 15.33 -8.36
C LYS A 95 3.79 14.53 -7.36
N LEU A 96 3.28 14.39 -6.13
CA LEU A 96 3.91 13.54 -5.12
C LEU A 96 3.81 12.08 -5.51
N LEU A 97 2.61 11.58 -5.85
CA LEU A 97 2.37 10.18 -6.20
C LEU A 97 3.24 9.69 -7.36
N ILE A 98 3.48 10.56 -8.35
CA ILE A 98 4.37 10.27 -9.50
C ILE A 98 5.84 10.06 -9.05
N LYS A 99 6.26 10.67 -7.95
CA LYS A 99 7.66 10.65 -7.50
C LYS A 99 7.93 9.66 -6.37
N ILE A 100 6.94 8.85 -5.97
CA ILE A 100 7.12 7.89 -4.87
C ILE A 100 7.98 6.74 -5.35
N ASP A 101 8.96 6.36 -4.54
CA ASP A 101 9.80 5.17 -4.77
C ASP A 101 9.33 3.95 -3.97
N LEU A 102 8.65 4.18 -2.83
CA LEU A 102 8.21 3.14 -1.92
C LEU A 102 6.94 3.56 -1.17
N ILE A 103 5.93 2.70 -1.18
CA ILE A 103 4.73 2.80 -0.34
C ILE A 103 4.80 1.71 0.72
N ILE A 104 4.68 2.10 1.99
CA ILE A 104 4.52 1.17 3.11
C ILE A 104 3.15 1.41 3.72
N TRP A 105 2.36 0.35 3.81
CA TRP A 105 0.99 0.41 4.30
C TRP A 105 0.78 -0.62 5.42
N ASP A 106 0.58 -0.15 6.65
CA ASP A 106 0.31 -1.00 7.80
C ASP A 106 -1.19 -1.15 8.09
N GLU A 107 -1.56 -2.24 8.76
CA GLU A 107 -2.94 -2.64 9.01
C GLU A 107 -3.76 -2.80 7.72
N ALA A 108 -3.14 -3.30 6.66
CA ALA A 108 -3.75 -3.42 5.34
C ALA A 108 -5.06 -4.25 5.32
N PRO A 109 -5.17 -5.39 6.03
CA PRO A 109 -6.40 -6.18 6.05
C PRO A 109 -7.64 -5.44 6.59
N MET A 110 -7.48 -4.31 7.27
CA MET A 110 -8.61 -3.54 7.81
C MET A 110 -9.41 -2.79 6.72
N LEU A 111 -8.83 -2.55 5.55
CA LEU A 111 -9.50 -1.83 4.46
C LEU A 111 -10.03 -2.80 3.40
N SER A 112 -11.15 -2.41 2.80
CA SER A 112 -11.70 -3.10 1.65
C SER A 112 -10.70 -3.10 0.49
N ARG A 113 -10.66 -4.19 -0.28
CA ARG A 113 -9.86 -4.35 -1.50
C ARG A 113 -10.03 -3.18 -2.45
N TYR A 114 -11.24 -2.61 -2.50
CA TYR A 114 -11.56 -1.49 -3.37
C TYR A 114 -10.70 -0.25 -3.07
N CYS A 115 -10.20 -0.08 -1.84
CA CYS A 115 -9.28 1.02 -1.54
C CYS A 115 -7.93 0.87 -2.28
N TYR A 116 -7.43 -0.36 -2.36
CA TYR A 116 -6.16 -0.65 -3.03
C TYR A 116 -6.32 -0.58 -4.55
N GLU A 117 -7.42 -1.11 -5.06
CA GLU A 117 -7.77 -1.06 -6.48
C GLU A 117 -8.02 0.38 -6.93
N ALA A 118 -8.70 1.20 -6.12
CA ALA A 118 -8.87 2.63 -6.37
C ALA A 118 -7.53 3.38 -6.38
N LEU A 119 -6.57 3.00 -5.52
CA LEU A 119 -5.23 3.58 -5.54
C LEU A 119 -4.52 3.20 -6.84
N ASP A 120 -4.59 1.94 -7.24
CA ASP A 120 -3.97 1.47 -8.47
C ASP A 120 -4.55 2.19 -9.70
N ILE A 121 -5.88 2.24 -9.83
CA ILE A 121 -6.57 2.98 -10.90
C ILE A 121 -6.17 4.47 -10.87
N CYS A 122 -6.11 5.08 -9.70
CA CYS A 122 -5.72 6.49 -9.58
C CYS A 122 -4.27 6.73 -10.03
N LEU A 123 -3.34 5.84 -9.66
CA LEU A 123 -1.96 5.89 -10.16
C LEU A 123 -1.93 5.67 -11.67
N ARG A 124 -2.77 4.76 -12.18
CA ARG A 124 -2.98 4.55 -13.62
C ARG A 124 -3.41 5.85 -14.31
N ASP A 125 -4.39 6.56 -13.77
CA ASP A 125 -4.94 7.78 -14.37
C ASP A 125 -4.02 9.01 -14.24
N ILE A 126 -3.21 9.10 -13.20
CA ILE A 126 -2.32 10.25 -12.97
C ILE A 126 -1.07 10.19 -13.86
N ILE A 127 -0.50 9.00 -14.04
CA ILE A 127 0.74 8.80 -14.78
C ILE A 127 0.37 8.46 -16.24
N THR A 128 -0.13 9.45 -16.98
CA THR A 128 -0.58 9.28 -18.38
C THR A 128 0.55 9.13 -19.41
N HIS A 129 1.79 9.47 -19.05
CA HIS A 129 2.93 9.55 -19.98
C HIS A 129 3.95 8.40 -19.90
N ALA A 130 3.73 7.39 -19.05
CA ALA A 130 4.64 6.25 -18.98
C ALA A 130 4.33 5.22 -20.07
N SER A 131 5.37 4.67 -20.69
CA SER A 131 5.33 3.66 -21.77
C SER A 131 4.27 2.57 -21.55
N ILE A 132 3.64 2.12 -22.64
CA ILE A 132 2.60 1.08 -22.71
C ILE A 132 2.92 -0.17 -21.85
N ALA A 133 4.21 -0.50 -21.67
CA ALA A 133 4.69 -1.60 -20.83
C ALA A 133 4.33 -1.48 -19.32
N ASN A 134 3.99 -0.29 -18.82
CA ASN A 134 3.63 -0.07 -17.41
C ASN A 134 2.11 -0.07 -17.15
N CYS A 135 1.27 -0.33 -18.16
CA CYS A 135 -0.19 -0.32 -18.01
C CYS A 135 -0.76 -1.59 -17.38
N GLU A 136 -0.07 -2.73 -17.47
CA GLU A 136 -0.53 -4.01 -16.89
C GLU A 136 0.00 -4.25 -15.47
N ARG A 137 0.80 -3.33 -14.93
CA ARG A 137 1.55 -3.55 -13.69
C ARG A 137 0.86 -2.90 -12.49
N PRO A 138 0.76 -3.59 -11.33
CA PRO A 138 0.16 -3.03 -10.13
C PRO A 138 0.93 -1.81 -9.65
N PHE A 139 0.19 -0.78 -9.23
CA PHE A 139 0.68 0.52 -8.77
C PHE A 139 1.64 1.19 -9.75
N ARG A 140 1.51 0.90 -11.05
CA ARG A 140 2.38 1.35 -12.15
C ARG A 140 3.88 1.09 -11.92
N GLY A 141 4.21 -0.01 -11.26
CA GLY A 141 5.60 -0.43 -11.03
C GLY A 141 6.25 0.19 -9.78
N ASN A 142 5.50 0.94 -8.97
CA ASN A 142 5.99 1.37 -7.66
C ASN A 142 6.16 0.17 -6.72
N VAL A 143 7.15 0.24 -5.84
CA VAL A 143 7.31 -0.77 -4.79
C VAL A 143 6.29 -0.50 -3.69
N VAL A 144 5.44 -1.48 -3.41
CA VAL A 144 4.40 -1.40 -2.38
C VAL A 144 4.57 -2.55 -1.39
N VAL A 145 4.65 -2.21 -0.11
CA VAL A 145 4.74 -3.17 1.00
C VAL A 145 3.51 -3.01 1.88
N LEU A 146 2.61 -4.00 1.83
CA LEU A 146 1.49 -4.12 2.73
C LEU A 146 1.89 -4.90 3.99
N GLY A 147 1.31 -4.53 5.11
CA GLY A 147 1.54 -5.13 6.41
C GLY A 147 0.26 -5.34 7.17
N GLY A 148 0.14 -6.45 7.89
CA GLY A 148 -0.99 -6.68 8.77
C GLY A 148 -1.12 -8.11 9.25
N ASP A 149 -2.15 -8.37 10.06
CA ASP A 149 -2.59 -9.72 10.40
C ASP A 149 -4.07 -9.88 10.03
N PHE A 150 -4.36 -10.82 9.13
CA PHE A 150 -5.74 -11.19 8.77
C PHE A 150 -6.55 -11.75 9.96
N ARG A 151 -5.88 -12.11 11.07
CA ARG A 151 -6.54 -12.55 12.31
C ARG A 151 -6.96 -11.42 13.24
N GLN A 152 -6.53 -10.18 13.00
CA GLN A 152 -6.88 -9.03 13.86
C GLN A 152 -8.29 -8.53 13.54
N ILE A 153 -8.42 -7.70 12.50
CA ILE A 153 -9.68 -7.08 12.11
C ILE A 153 -9.76 -7.06 10.58
N LEU A 154 -10.77 -7.73 10.05
CA LEU A 154 -11.12 -7.73 8.63
C LEU A 154 -11.93 -6.46 8.28
N PRO A 155 -12.14 -6.14 6.99
CA PRO A 155 -12.91 -4.98 6.59
C PRO A 155 -14.33 -5.05 7.15
N ILE A 156 -14.76 -3.96 7.79
CA ILE A 156 -16.10 -3.88 8.39
C ILE A 156 -17.10 -3.51 7.29
N ILE A 157 -17.98 -4.45 6.93
CA ILE A 157 -19.11 -4.21 6.04
C ILE A 157 -20.38 -4.19 6.88
N THR A 158 -21.03 -3.03 6.98
CA THR A 158 -22.26 -2.90 7.75
C THR A 158 -23.36 -3.75 7.11
N ARG A 159 -23.96 -4.65 7.90
CA ARG A 159 -25.00 -5.60 7.44
C ARG A 159 -24.53 -6.60 6.37
N GLY A 160 -23.23 -6.76 6.15
CA GLY A 160 -22.66 -7.73 5.22
C GLY A 160 -22.65 -9.16 5.79
N SER A 161 -22.72 -10.14 4.89
CA SER A 161 -22.51 -11.55 5.19
C SER A 161 -21.01 -11.86 5.37
N ARG A 162 -20.68 -13.09 5.82
CA ARG A 162 -19.29 -13.54 5.92
C ARG A 162 -18.62 -13.58 4.53
N GLN A 163 -19.38 -13.92 3.51
CA GLN A 163 -18.95 -13.95 2.11
C GLN A 163 -18.58 -12.54 1.64
N ASP A 164 -19.38 -11.53 1.99
CA ASP A 164 -19.11 -10.14 1.64
C ASP A 164 -17.80 -9.66 2.29
N ILE A 165 -17.58 -10.02 3.56
CA ILE A 165 -16.34 -9.68 4.27
C ILE A 165 -15.12 -10.30 3.59
N VAL A 166 -15.19 -11.59 3.23
CA VAL A 166 -14.11 -12.28 2.50
C VAL A 166 -13.86 -11.62 1.15
N HIS A 167 -14.93 -11.33 0.40
CA HIS A 167 -14.85 -10.69 -0.91
C HIS A 167 -14.25 -9.28 -0.84
N ALA A 168 -14.44 -8.56 0.26
CA ALA A 168 -13.81 -7.26 0.48
C ALA A 168 -12.35 -7.36 0.95
N THR A 169 -11.80 -8.54 1.23
CA THR A 169 -10.38 -8.65 1.61
C THR A 169 -9.45 -8.46 0.42
N ILE A 170 -8.24 -7.96 0.68
CA ILE A 170 -7.21 -7.77 -0.36
C ILE A 170 -6.87 -9.06 -1.11
N ASN A 171 -7.03 -10.24 -0.48
CA ASN A 171 -6.80 -11.54 -1.11
C ASN A 171 -7.78 -11.85 -2.25
N SER A 172 -8.93 -11.18 -2.28
CA SER A 172 -9.91 -11.28 -3.36
C SER A 172 -9.71 -10.21 -4.44
N SER A 173 -8.66 -9.39 -4.37
CA SER A 173 -8.33 -8.39 -5.39
C SER A 173 -7.52 -9.01 -6.53
N TYR A 174 -7.67 -8.46 -7.74
CA TYR A 174 -6.76 -8.79 -8.85
C TYR A 174 -5.29 -8.43 -8.55
N LEU A 175 -5.06 -7.48 -7.63
CA LEU A 175 -3.72 -7.08 -7.20
C LEU A 175 -3.00 -8.22 -6.46
N TRP A 176 -3.74 -9.13 -5.84
CA TRP A 176 -3.17 -10.20 -5.03
C TRP A 176 -2.35 -11.21 -5.84
N GLU A 177 -2.66 -11.38 -7.12
CA GLU A 177 -1.90 -12.26 -8.03
C GLU A 177 -0.44 -11.83 -8.20
N PHE A 178 -0.15 -10.55 -7.96
CA PHE A 178 1.18 -9.96 -8.04
C PHE A 178 1.90 -9.90 -6.68
N ALA A 179 1.24 -10.30 -5.59
CA ALA A 179 1.75 -10.15 -4.24
C ALA A 179 2.75 -11.26 -3.86
N GLU A 180 3.99 -10.90 -3.55
CA GLU A 180 4.93 -11.79 -2.87
C GLU A 180 4.66 -11.75 -1.36
N VAL A 181 4.19 -12.88 -0.80
CA VAL A 181 3.92 -13.00 0.65
C VAL A 181 5.20 -13.36 1.41
N MET A 182 5.55 -12.56 2.43
CA MET A 182 6.81 -12.62 3.19
C MET A 182 6.66 -12.51 4.71
#